data_AF-A0A6V7K897-F1
#
_entry.id   AF-A0A6V7K897-F1
#
_cell.length_a   1.000
_cell.length_b   1.000
_cell.length_c   1.000
_cell.angle_alpha   90.00
_cell.angle_beta   90.00
_cell.angle_gamma   90.00
#
_symmetry.space_group_name_H-M   'P 1'
#
loop_
_entity.id
_entity.type
_entity.pdbx_description
1 polymer ?
#
loop_
_entity_poly.entity_id
_entity_poly.type
_entity_poly.pdbx_seq_one_letter_code
_entity_poly.pdbx_strand_id
1 'polypeptide(L)'
;QELRNEIDVTYNTALPVIFGVKKYADALWGVCERRNIKVNVQTVLTEVDGDKKQAVFENLKNPGEKYTKDYSFLHVTPPMGPPEILKNHQILTNEAGFLAVDPKTLRHSRFDNIYGIGDCTSSPNSKTMAAI
;
A
#
# COMPACT_ATOMS: atom_id res chain seq x y z
N GLN A 1 12.78 9.08 30.31
CA GLN A 1 12.96 8.17 29.16
C GLN A 1 11.89 7.06 29.15
N GLU A 2 10.73 7.30 29.80
CA GLU A 2 9.76 6.25 30.19
C GLU A 2 8.57 6.12 29.23
N LEU A 3 8.24 7.19 28.49
CA LEU A 3 7.06 7.23 27.61
C LEU A 3 7.02 6.11 26.56
N ARG A 4 8.18 5.67 26.04
CA ARG A 4 8.20 4.58 25.04
C ARG A 4 7.62 3.28 25.59
N ASN A 5 7.76 2.99 26.88
CA ASN A 5 7.27 1.74 27.47
C ASN A 5 5.75 1.70 27.61
N GLU A 6 5.09 2.86 27.54
CA GLU A 6 3.64 3.01 27.60
C GLU A 6 2.98 3.04 26.21
N ILE A 7 3.77 2.92 25.14
CA ILE A 7 3.28 2.98 23.75
C ILE A 7 3.26 1.58 23.12
N ASP A 8 2.08 1.14 22.70
CA ASP A 8 1.92 0.00 21.81
C ASP A 8 1.93 0.47 20.35
N VAL A 9 2.89 0.00 19.55
CA VAL A 9 3.00 0.34 18.13
C VAL A 9 2.63 -0.87 17.31
N THR A 10 1.54 -0.76 16.56
CA THR A 10 1.09 -1.80 15.63
C THR A 10 1.08 -1.26 14.19
N TYR A 11 1.68 -2.01 13.27
CA TYR A 11 1.62 -1.78 11.83
C TYR A 11 0.78 -2.88 11.17
N ASN A 12 -0.40 -2.51 10.67
CA ASN A 12 -1.28 -3.39 9.90
C ASN A 12 -1.06 -3.14 8.41
N THR A 13 -0.71 -4.18 7.64
CA THR A 13 -0.52 -4.07 6.20
C THR A 13 -1.30 -5.15 5.46
N ALA A 14 -1.90 -4.79 4.33
CA ALA A 14 -2.61 -5.75 3.46
C ALA A 14 -1.65 -6.72 2.76
N LEU A 15 -0.37 -6.38 2.66
CA LEU A 15 0.63 -7.22 1.99
C LEU A 15 1.04 -8.42 2.86
N PRO A 16 1.49 -9.54 2.25
CA PRO A 16 2.01 -10.69 2.97
C PRO A 16 3.42 -10.49 3.55
N VAL A 17 4.11 -9.40 3.17
CA VAL A 17 5.48 -9.08 3.58
C VAL A 17 5.59 -7.60 3.95
N ILE A 18 6.54 -7.28 4.83
CA ILE A 18 6.80 -5.88 5.25
C ILE A 18 7.46 -5.04 4.14
N PHE A 19 8.17 -5.69 3.22
CA PHE A 19 8.81 -5.05 2.07
C PHE A 19 9.06 -6.05 0.93
N GLY A 20 9.01 -5.58 -0.32
CA GLY A 20 9.07 -6.46 -1.51
C GLY A 20 10.45 -7.05 -1.84
N VAL A 21 11.53 -6.49 -1.26
CA VAL A 21 12.90 -6.95 -1.49
C VAL A 21 13.46 -7.56 -0.20
N LYS A 22 13.78 -8.87 -0.25
CA LYS A 22 14.15 -9.68 0.93
C LYS A 22 15.23 -9.04 1.80
N LYS A 23 16.32 -8.56 1.19
CA LYS A 23 17.44 -7.92 1.90
C LYS A 23 16.98 -6.79 2.84
N TYR A 24 16.05 -5.95 2.40
CA TYR A 24 15.53 -4.84 3.20
C TYR A 24 14.42 -5.30 4.14
N ALA A 25 13.60 -6.28 3.73
CA ALA A 25 12.60 -6.89 4.60
C ALA A 25 13.22 -7.51 5.85
N ASP A 26 14.29 -8.29 5.71
CA ASP A 26 15.01 -8.91 6.84
C ASP A 26 15.53 -7.85 7.83
N ALA A 27 16.09 -6.75 7.31
CA ALA A 27 16.57 -5.64 8.13
C ALA A 27 15.43 -4.93 8.88
N LEU A 28 14.28 -4.71 8.23
CA LEU A 28 13.10 -4.09 8.83
C LEU A 28 12.50 -4.96 9.94
N TRP A 29 12.42 -6.28 9.75
CA TRP A 29 11.99 -7.20 10.80
C TRP A 29 12.85 -7.09 12.05
N GLY A 30 14.18 -7.04 11.88
CA GLY A 30 15.09 -6.82 13.01
C GLY A 30 14.86 -5.46 13.71
N VAL A 31 14.48 -4.41 12.98
CA VAL A 31 14.11 -3.13 13.59
C VAL A 31 12.82 -3.25 14.40
N CYS A 32 11.80 -3.91 13.85
CA CYS A 32 10.52 -4.12 14.53
C CYS A 32 10.70 -4.90 15.83
N GLU A 33 11.49 -5.97 15.83
CA GLU A 33 11.80 -6.77 17.03
C GLU A 33 12.53 -5.92 18.08
N ARG A 34 13.65 -5.27 17.71
CA ARG A 34 14.43 -4.44 18.64
C ARG A 34 13.63 -3.27 19.22
N ARG A 35 12.63 -2.78 18.48
CA ARG A 35 11.80 -1.65 18.89
C ARG A 35 10.43 -2.06 19.41
N ASN A 36 10.14 -3.34 19.60
CA ASN A 36 8.83 -3.85 20.03
C ASN A 36 7.66 -3.24 19.21
N ILE A 37 7.73 -3.39 17.89
CA ILE A 37 6.67 -2.99 16.95
C ILE A 37 5.97 -4.25 16.47
N LYS A 38 4.67 -4.35 16.75
CA LYS A 38 3.84 -5.46 16.25
C LYS A 38 3.52 -5.22 14.78
N VAL A 39 3.72 -6.22 13.94
CA VAL A 39 3.37 -6.15 12.50
C VAL A 39 2.38 -7.25 12.18
N ASN A 40 1.19 -6.87 11.72
CA ASN A 40 0.19 -7.81 11.22
C ASN A 40 0.14 -7.69 9.70
N VAL A 41 0.58 -8.75 9.02
CA VAL A 41 0.48 -8.88 7.56
C VAL A 41 -0.91 -9.34 7.16
N GLN A 42 -1.28 -9.12 5.90
CA GLN A 42 -2.59 -9.49 5.34
C GLN A 42 -3.77 -8.98 6.18
N THR A 43 -3.65 -7.76 6.71
CA THR A 43 -4.66 -7.08 7.52
C THR A 43 -4.99 -5.74 6.88
N VAL A 44 -6.25 -5.52 6.51
CA VAL A 44 -6.72 -4.29 5.84
C VAL A 44 -7.60 -3.47 6.77
N LEU A 45 -7.44 -2.15 6.73
CA LEU A 45 -8.34 -1.21 7.41
C LEU A 45 -9.61 -1.06 6.57
N THR A 46 -10.78 -1.26 7.18
CA THR A 46 -12.09 -1.21 6.49
C THR A 46 -12.96 -0.05 6.95
N GLU A 47 -12.81 0.41 8.19
CA GLU A 47 -13.60 1.50 8.76
C GLU A 47 -12.82 2.24 9.85
N VAL A 48 -13.09 3.54 10.00
CA VAL A 48 -12.58 4.38 11.08
C VAL A 48 -13.74 5.14 11.71
N ASP A 49 -13.97 4.92 13.00
CA ASP A 49 -14.86 5.73 13.85
C ASP A 49 -13.98 6.73 14.62
N GLY A 50 -13.98 7.98 14.17
CA GLY A 50 -13.17 9.05 14.76
C GLY A 50 -13.65 9.48 16.14
N ASP A 51 -14.95 9.43 16.38
CA ASP A 51 -15.57 9.87 17.64
C ASP A 51 -15.25 8.89 18.76
N LYS A 52 -15.31 7.58 18.47
CA LYS A 52 -14.92 6.53 19.43
C LYS A 52 -13.42 6.23 19.42
N LYS A 53 -12.65 6.82 18.50
CA LYS A 53 -11.23 6.52 18.25
C LYS A 53 -10.99 5.03 18.01
N GLN A 54 -11.81 4.45 17.14
CA GLN A 54 -11.82 3.02 16.82
C GLN A 54 -11.52 2.78 15.33
N ALA A 55 -10.74 1.76 15.05
CA ALA A 55 -10.43 1.32 13.69
C ALA A 55 -10.81 -0.15 13.51
N VAL A 56 -11.54 -0.47 12.45
CA VAL A 56 -12.00 -1.82 12.13
C VAL A 56 -11.10 -2.41 11.06
N PHE A 57 -10.48 -3.54 11.38
CA PHE A 57 -9.60 -4.26 10.47
C PHE A 57 -10.20 -5.61 10.09
N GLU A 58 -9.86 -6.07 8.89
CA GLU A 58 -10.21 -7.39 8.38
C GLU A 58 -8.94 -8.19 8.08
N ASN A 59 -8.93 -9.47 8.48
CA ASN A 59 -7.85 -10.39 8.16
C ASN A 59 -8.10 -11.06 6.81
N LEU A 60 -7.25 -10.79 5.82
CA LEU A 60 -7.38 -11.33 4.47
C LEU A 60 -7.13 -12.86 4.40
N LYS A 61 -6.54 -13.47 5.44
CA LYS A 61 -6.42 -14.94 5.53
C LYS A 61 -7.75 -15.59 5.91
N ASN A 62 -8.60 -14.88 6.65
CA ASN A 62 -9.90 -15.34 7.12
C ASN A 62 -10.98 -14.31 6.71
N PRO A 63 -11.36 -14.27 5.41
CA PRO A 63 -12.30 -13.27 4.92
C PRO A 63 -13.59 -13.23 5.74
N GLY A 64 -14.07 -12.03 6.07
CA GLY A 64 -15.23 -11.80 6.93
C GLY A 64 -14.94 -11.74 8.43
N GLU A 65 -13.76 -12.17 8.90
CA GLU A 65 -13.33 -11.98 10.28
C GLU A 65 -12.82 -10.54 10.48
N LYS A 66 -13.67 -9.70 11.08
CA LYS A 66 -13.35 -8.32 11.42
C LYS A 66 -13.10 -8.16 12.92
N TYR A 67 -12.17 -7.28 13.27
CA TYR A 67 -11.92 -6.90 14.65
C TYR A 67 -11.70 -5.39 14.77
N THR A 68 -12.15 -4.85 15.91
CA THR A 68 -12.01 -3.42 16.24
C THR A 68 -10.82 -3.22 17.16
N LYS A 69 -10.08 -2.14 16.93
CA LYS A 69 -8.96 -1.72 17.77
C LYS A 69 -9.09 -0.24 18.12
N ASP A 70 -9.05 0.07 19.40
CA ASP A 70 -8.95 1.45 19.87
C ASP A 70 -7.56 2.01 19.53
N TYR A 71 -7.49 3.29 19.17
CA TYR A 71 -6.23 3.97 18.89
C TYR A 71 -6.13 5.30 19.64
N SER A 72 -4.91 5.63 20.10
CA SER A 72 -4.59 7.00 20.55
C SER A 72 -4.05 7.85 19.40
N PHE A 73 -3.44 7.21 18.41
CA PHE A 73 -2.95 7.81 17.17
C PHE A 73 -3.13 6.80 16.04
N LEU A 74 -3.64 7.26 14.89
CA LEU A 74 -3.83 6.44 13.69
C LEU A 74 -3.27 7.16 12.48
N HIS A 75 -2.32 6.52 11.79
CA HIS A 75 -1.83 6.94 10.50
C HIS A 75 -2.42 6.03 9.42
N VAL A 76 -3.29 6.59 8.57
CA VAL A 76 -3.94 5.84 7.48
C VAL A 76 -3.24 6.11 6.17
N THR A 77 -2.76 5.05 5.52
CA THR A 77 -2.42 5.10 4.09
C THR A 77 -3.69 4.79 3.30
N PRO A 78 -4.24 5.74 2.52
CA PRO A 78 -5.50 5.51 1.82
C PRO A 78 -5.34 4.44 0.73
N PRO A 79 -6.42 3.74 0.36
CA PRO A 79 -6.45 2.95 -0.87
C PRO A 79 -6.16 3.85 -2.08
N MET A 80 -5.25 3.42 -2.94
CA MET A 80 -4.83 4.18 -4.13
C MET A 80 -5.12 3.35 -5.39
N GLY A 81 -5.30 4.03 -6.52
CA GLY A 81 -5.57 3.41 -7.80
C GLY A 81 -5.30 4.38 -8.95
N PRO A 82 -5.55 3.96 -10.21
CA PRO A 82 -5.33 4.82 -11.35
C PRO A 82 -6.28 6.04 -11.32
N PRO A 83 -5.87 7.19 -11.89
CA PRO A 83 -6.73 8.34 -12.07
C PRO A 83 -8.03 8.01 -12.79
N GLU A 84 -9.14 8.64 -12.37
CA GLU A 84 -10.47 8.35 -12.90
C GLU A 84 -10.59 8.61 -14.41
N ILE A 85 -9.92 9.64 -14.90
CA ILE A 85 -9.86 9.95 -16.34
C ILE A 85 -9.28 8.78 -17.15
N LEU A 86 -8.26 8.09 -16.64
CA LEU A 86 -7.70 6.92 -17.32
C LEU A 86 -8.68 5.75 -17.30
N LYS A 87 -9.33 5.49 -16.17
CA LYS A 87 -10.35 4.42 -16.08
C LYS A 87 -11.49 4.61 -17.07
N ASN A 88 -11.89 5.86 -17.33
CA ASN A 88 -12.93 6.20 -18.31
C ASN A 88 -12.46 6.06 -19.78
N HIS A 89 -11.16 5.89 -20.02
CA HIS A 89 -10.57 5.74 -21.35
C HIS A 89 -9.81 4.41 -21.48
N GLN A 90 -10.54 3.30 -21.41
CA GLN A 90 -9.99 1.93 -21.45
C GLN A 90 -9.14 1.62 -22.71
N ILE A 91 -9.36 2.37 -23.80
CA ILE A 91 -8.50 2.29 -25.01
C ILE A 91 -7.06 2.74 -24.76
N LEU A 92 -6.79 3.45 -23.66
CA LEU A 92 -5.45 3.88 -23.25
C LEU A 92 -4.89 3.05 -22.09
N THR A 93 -5.68 2.18 -21.46
CA THR A 93 -5.26 1.51 -20.22
C THR A 93 -5.01 0.02 -20.40
N ASN A 94 -4.33 -0.57 -19.43
CA ASN A 94 -4.34 -2.01 -19.19
C ASN A 94 -5.65 -2.41 -18.47
N GLU A 95 -5.80 -3.70 -18.18
CA GLU A 95 -6.97 -4.26 -17.47
C GLU A 95 -7.18 -3.67 -16.06
N ALA A 96 -6.10 -3.22 -15.41
CA ALA A 96 -6.14 -2.60 -14.09
C ALA A 96 -6.45 -1.08 -14.14
N GLY A 97 -6.64 -0.48 -15.32
CA GLY A 97 -6.98 0.93 -15.50
C GLY A 97 -5.80 1.90 -15.52
N PHE A 98 -4.56 1.42 -15.52
CA PHE A 98 -3.35 2.26 -15.66
C PHE A 98 -2.98 2.45 -17.13
N LEU A 99 -2.38 3.58 -17.49
CA LEU A 99 -1.91 3.86 -18.85
C LEU A 99 -0.97 2.74 -19.34
N ALA A 100 -1.35 2.07 -20.42
CA ALA A 100 -0.66 0.89 -20.92
C ALA A 100 0.62 1.29 -21.65
N VAL A 101 1.76 1.12 -21.01
CA VAL A 101 3.08 1.45 -21.57
C VAL A 101 3.99 0.23 -21.65
N ASP A 102 4.87 0.23 -22.64
CA ASP A 102 6.01 -0.68 -22.69
C ASP A 102 7.01 -0.32 -21.56
N PRO A 103 7.40 -1.30 -20.70
CA PRO A 103 8.26 -1.03 -19.54
C PRO A 103 9.67 -0.52 -19.85
N LYS A 104 10.16 -0.68 -21.09
CA LYS A 104 11.53 -0.32 -21.46
C LYS A 104 11.60 1.04 -22.15
N THR A 105 10.55 1.41 -22.86
CA THR A 105 10.51 2.62 -23.70
C THR A 105 9.53 3.67 -23.19
N LEU A 106 8.64 3.30 -22.26
CA LEU A 106 7.55 4.14 -21.72
C LEU A 106 6.55 4.64 -22.78
N ARG A 107 6.64 4.14 -24.01
CA ARG A 107 5.70 4.39 -25.10
C ARG A 107 4.45 3.55 -24.89
N HIS A 108 3.30 4.10 -25.25
CA HIS A 108 2.03 3.39 -25.14
C HIS A 108 2.02 2.14 -26.02
N SER A 109 1.50 1.03 -25.50
CA SER A 109 1.61 -0.29 -26.18
C SER A 109 0.86 -0.37 -27.51
N ARG A 110 -0.11 0.52 -27.77
CA ARG A 110 -0.93 0.55 -28.99
C ARG A 110 -0.80 1.82 -29.84
N PHE A 111 -0.26 2.90 -29.27
CA PHE A 111 -0.26 4.22 -29.90
C PHE A 111 1.15 4.77 -29.91
N ASP A 112 1.76 4.86 -31.08
CA ASP A 112 3.19 5.20 -31.22
C ASP A 112 3.53 6.64 -30.84
N ASN A 113 2.53 7.51 -30.73
CA ASN A 113 2.66 8.92 -30.40
C ASN A 113 2.26 9.27 -28.95
N ILE A 114 1.97 8.26 -28.10
CA ILE A 114 1.60 8.45 -26.70
C ILE A 114 2.69 7.86 -25.81
N TYR A 115 3.05 8.57 -24.75
CA TYR A 115 4.05 8.16 -23.75
C TYR A 115 3.50 8.42 -22.35
N GLY A 116 4.00 7.68 -21.36
CA GLY A 116 3.56 7.80 -19.97
C GLY A 116 4.72 7.73 -18.99
N ILE A 117 4.60 8.40 -17.85
CA ILE A 117 5.61 8.35 -16.78
C ILE A 117 4.94 8.36 -15.40
N GLY A 118 5.61 7.76 -14.42
CA GLY A 118 5.20 7.78 -13.01
C GLY A 118 3.97 6.93 -12.71
N ASP A 119 3.26 7.32 -11.66
CA ASP A 119 2.26 6.50 -10.98
C ASP A 119 1.08 6.09 -11.85
N CYS A 120 0.74 6.88 -12.87
CA CYS A 120 -0.37 6.60 -13.77
C CYS A 120 -0.11 5.45 -14.75
N THR A 121 1.15 5.01 -14.87
CA THR A 121 1.57 3.99 -15.84
C THR A 121 1.45 2.57 -15.31
N SER A 122 1.40 1.61 -16.24
CA SER A 122 1.47 0.18 -15.97
C SER A 122 2.89 -0.37 -15.79
N SER A 123 3.92 0.48 -15.65
CA SER A 123 5.30 0.01 -15.47
C SER A 123 5.41 -0.86 -14.20
N PRO A 124 6.09 -2.03 -14.24
CA PRO A 124 6.15 -2.99 -13.14
C PRO A 124 7.22 -2.65 -12.09
N ASN A 125 7.41 -1.36 -11.80
CA ASN A 125 8.35 -0.88 -10.79
C ASN A 125 7.60 -0.23 -9.61
N SER A 126 8.31 0.02 -8.51
CA SER A 126 7.73 0.75 -7.37
C SER A 126 7.45 2.19 -7.78
N LYS A 127 6.22 2.65 -7.56
CA LYS A 127 5.76 4.00 -7.85
C LYS A 127 6.41 5.00 -6.88
N THR A 128 7.53 5.57 -7.30
CA THR A 128 8.35 6.51 -6.53
C THR A 128 8.94 7.57 -7.44
N MET A 129 9.37 8.70 -6.88
CA MET A 129 10.04 9.76 -7.66
C MET A 129 11.35 9.30 -8.33
N ALA A 130 12.04 8.31 -7.75
CA ALA A 130 13.34 7.86 -8.23
C ALA A 130 13.26 6.69 -9.23
N ALA A 131 12.17 5.91 -9.18
CA ALA A 131 12.00 4.78 -10.08
C ALA A 131 11.60 5.27 -11.46
N ILE A 132 12.40 4.90 -12.47
CA ILE A 132 12.12 5.09 -13.89
C ILE A 132 11.84 3.73 -14.54
#